data_AF-A0A644WXK9-F1
#
_entry.id   AF-A0A644WXK9-F1
#
_cell.length_a   1.000
_cell.length_b   1.000
_cell.length_c   1.000
_cell.angle_alpha   90.00
_cell.angle_beta   90.00
_cell.angle_gamma   90.00
#
_symmetry.space_group_name_H-M   'P 1'
#
loop_
_entity.id
_entity.type
_entity.pdbx_description
1 polymer ?
#
loop_
_entity_poly.entity_id
_entity_poly.type
_entity_poly.pdbx_seq_one_letter_code
_entity_poly.pdbx_strand_id
1 'polypeptide(L)' 'MIKVDVNKHCSLNKAVRSLFYKKQNINNSIYYSEEEKRLLTKEIERDIYDTWEKIRYSLNMNKG' A
#
# COMPACT_ATOMS: atom_id res chain seq x y z
N MET A 1 -0.05 2.81 -10.21
CA MET A 1 -0.19 3.69 -9.03
C MET A 1 -1.67 3.86 -8.68
N ILE A 2 -2.08 3.43 -7.48
CA ILE A 2 -3.47 3.58 -7.00
C ILE A 2 -3.76 5.08 -6.79
N LYS A 3 -4.90 5.56 -7.31
CA LYS A 3 -5.38 6.93 -7.05
C LYS A 3 -6.02 6.96 -5.66
N VAL A 4 -5.38 7.67 -4.73
CA VAL A 4 -5.86 7.84 -3.35
C VAL A 4 -6.22 9.31 -3.13
N ASP A 5 -7.43 9.57 -2.67
CA ASP A 5 -7.83 10.90 -2.18
C ASP A 5 -7.33 11.06 -0.75
N VAL A 6 -6.22 11.79 -0.58
CA VAL A 6 -5.56 12.01 0.72
C VAL A 6 -6.37 12.87 1.68
N ASN A 7 -7.38 13.60 1.17
CA ASN A 7 -8.29 14.39 2.00
C ASN A 7 -9.41 13.54 2.60
N LYS A 8 -9.59 12.30 2.13
CA LYS A 8 -10.63 11.37 2.59
C LYS A 8 -10.05 10.17 3.33
N HIS A 9 -10.10 10.21 4.65
CA HIS A 9 -9.63 9.16 5.56
C HIS A 9 -10.13 7.74 5.20
N CYS A 10 -11.40 7.59 4.78
CA CYS A 10 -11.96 6.29 4.39
C CYS A 10 -11.35 5.73 3.09
N SER A 11 -11.15 6.59 2.07
CA SER A 11 -10.53 6.19 0.79
C SER A 11 -9.10 5.70 1.00
N LEU A 12 -8.42 6.34 1.93
CA LEU A 12 -7.03 6.12 2.27
C LEU A 12 -6.82 4.80 3.02
N ASN A 13 -7.60 4.54 4.08
CA ASN A 13 -7.59 3.26 4.79
C ASN A 13 -7.95 2.10 3.86
N LYS A 14 -8.89 2.31 2.92
CA LYS A 14 -9.25 1.30 1.92
C LYS A 14 -8.08 0.95 1.00
N ALA A 15 -7.30 1.95 0.57
CA ALA A 15 -6.13 1.74 -0.29
C ALA A 15 -5.03 0.93 0.42
N VAL A 16 -4.67 1.32 1.65
CA VAL A 16 -3.67 0.59 2.45
C VAL A 16 -4.11 -0.85 2.73
N ARG A 17 -5.38 -1.07 3.13
CA ARG A 17 -5.91 -2.43 3.33
C ARG A 17 -5.90 -3.26 2.06
N SER A 18 -6.22 -2.66 0.91
CA SER A 18 -6.20 -3.36 -0.37
C SER A 18 -4.80 -3.85 -0.75
N LEU A 19 -3.78 -3.00 -0.57
CA LEU A 19 -2.38 -3.38 -0.79
C LEU A 19 -1.93 -4.50 0.17
N PHE A 20 -2.31 -4.39 1.44
CA PHE A 20 -2.03 -5.42 2.45
C PHE A 20 -2.61 -6.79 2.07
N TYR A 21 -3.89 -6.84 1.69
CA TYR A 21 -4.51 -8.11 1.27
C TYR A 21 -3.91 -8.65 -0.04
N LYS A 22 -3.54 -7.76 -0.98
CA LYS A 22 -2.83 -8.17 -2.20
C LYS A 22 -1.50 -8.87 -1.87
N LYS A 23 -0.73 -8.32 -0.93
CA LYS A 23 0.51 -8.94 -0.43
C LYS A 23 0.25 -10.32 0.17
N GLN A 24 -0.75 -10.43 1.05
CA GLN A 24 -1.10 -11.72 1.67
C GLN A 24 -1.53 -12.77 0.63
N ASN A 25 -2.33 -12.38 -0.36
CA ASN A 25 -2.77 -13.28 -1.43
C ASN A 25 -1.59 -13.80 -2.26
N ILE A 26 -0.61 -12.95 -2.57
CA ILE A 26 0.60 -13.38 -3.29
C ILE A 26 1.42 -14.36 -2.44
N ASN A 27 1.64 -14.05 -1.15
CA ASN A 27 2.40 -14.93 -0.27
C ASN A 27 1.76 -16.31 -0.09
N ASN A 28 0.44 -16.36 0.01
CA ASN A 28 -0.32 -17.61 0.18
C ASN A 28 -0.61 -18.35 -1.13
N SER A 29 -0.26 -17.75 -2.28
CA SER A 29 -0.49 -18.37 -3.58
C SER A 29 0.47 -19.53 -3.80
N ILE A 30 -0.07 -20.64 -4.32
CA ILE A 30 0.69 -21.80 -4.80
C ILE A 30 1.23 -21.60 -6.22
N TYR A 31 0.77 -20.56 -6.92
CA TYR A 31 1.09 -20.31 -8.34
C TYR A 31 2.41 -19.55 -8.54
N TYR A 32 2.96 -18.95 -7.49
CA TYR A 32 4.20 -18.18 -7.56
C TYR A 32 5.31 -18.94 -6.84
N SER A 33 6.50 -18.93 -7.41
CA SER A 33 7.72 -19.31 -6.71
C SER A 33 8.04 -18.32 -5.58
N GLU A 34 8.88 -18.74 -4.63
CA GLU A 34 9.30 -17.87 -3.52
C GLU A 34 10.01 -16.60 -4.00
N GLU A 35 10.78 -16.68 -5.09
CA GLU A 35 11.46 -15.51 -5.66
C GLU A 35 10.46 -14.54 -6.32
N GLU A 36 9.46 -15.05 -7.05
CA GLU A 36 8.38 -14.23 -7.61
C GLU A 36 7.55 -13.57 -6.52
N LYS A 37 7.20 -14.30 -5.45
CA LYS A 37 6.52 -13.73 -4.28
C LYS A 37 7.34 -12.59 -3.69
N ARG A 38 8.64 -12.78 -3.51
CA ARG A 38 9.54 -11.75 -2.97
C ARG A 38 9.55 -10.49 -3.85
N LEU A 39 9.69 -10.65 -5.17
CA LEU A 39 9.73 -9.51 -6.09
C LEU A 39 8.40 -8.74 -6.09
N LEU A 40 7.28 -9.46 -6.20
CA LEU A 40 5.94 -8.86 -6.24
C LEU A 40 5.56 -8.18 -4.91
N THR A 41 5.92 -8.80 -3.79
CA THR A 41 5.62 -8.22 -2.47
C THR A 41 6.50 -7.02 -2.15
N LYS A 42 7.74 -6.95 -2.65
CA LYS A 42 8.62 -5.78 -2.51
C LYS A 42 8.06 -4.54 -3.21
N GLU A 43 7.44 -4.70 -4.37
CA GLU A 43 6.75 -3.59 -5.06
C GLU A 43 5.56 -3.10 -4.23
N ILE A 44 4.78 -4.02 -3.66
CA ILE A 44 3.63 -3.69 -2.81
C ILE A 44 4.06 -2.99 -1.52
N GLU A 45 5.16 -3.41 -0.91
CA GLU A 45 5.72 -2.75 0.28
C GLU A 45 6.13 -1.31 -0.01
N ARG A 46 6.75 -1.05 -1.16
CA ARG A 46 7.06 0.30 -1.61
C ARG A 46 5.79 1.14 -1.80
N ASP A 47 4.76 0.59 -2.45
CA ASP A 47 3.48 1.27 -2.62
C ASP A 47 2.79 1.60 -1.28
N ILE A 48 2.88 0.70 -0.29
CA ILE A 48 2.38 0.95 1.06
C ILE A 48 3.16 2.12 1.69
N TYR A 49 4.49 2.09 1.63
CA TYR A 49 5.33 3.14 2.20
C TYR A 49 5.06 4.51 1.57
N ASP A 50 5.01 4.58 0.24
CA ASP A 50 4.73 5.83 -0.49
C ASP A 50 3.34 6.38 -0.16
N THR A 51 2.36 5.49 0.03
CA THR A 51 1.01 5.88 0.47
C THR A 51 1.06 6.45 1.89
N TRP A 52 1.79 5.81 2.81
CA TRP A 52 2.01 6.28 4.19
C TRP A 52 2.78 7.60 4.28
N GLU A 53 3.80 7.81 3.46
CA GLU A 53 4.53 9.07 3.40
C GLU A 53 3.61 10.22 2.96
N LYS A 54 2.85 10.02 1.88
CA LYS A 54 1.87 11.03 1.41
C LYS A 54 0.87 11.41 2.51
N ILE A 55 0.48 10.46 3.35
CA ILE A 55 -0.38 10.68 4.52
C ILE A 55 0.31 11.53 5.58
N ARG A 56 1.55 11.18 5.91
CA ARG A 56 2.32 11.92 6.93
C ARG A 56 2.53 13.38 6.51
N TYR A 57 2.86 13.60 5.23
CA TYR A 57 3.02 14.94 4.68
C TYR A 57 1.73 15.77 4.71
N SER A 58 0.59 15.20 4.31
CA SER A 58 -0.69 15.94 4.32
C SER A 58 -1.18 16.27 5.74
N LEU A 59 -1.02 15.34 6.70
CA LEU A 59 -1.38 15.58 8.10
C LEU A 59 -0.51 16.67 8.76
N ASN A 60 0.76 16.77 8.37
CA ASN A 60 1.66 17.80 8.88
C ASN A 60 1.36 19.18 8.29
N MET A 61 0.92 19.26 7.03
CA MET A 61 0.56 20.52 6.37
C MET A 61 -0.74 21.14 6.93
N ASN A 62 -1.69 20.33 7.39
CA ASN A 62 -2.95 20.81 7.98
C ASN A 62 -2.85 21.25 9.46
N LYS A 63 -1.64 21.25 10.04
CA LYS A 63 -1.37 21.76 11.39
C LYS A 63 -0.75 23.17 11.40
N GLY A 64 -0.56 23.79 10.23
CA GLY A 64 -0.08 25.16 10.06
C GLY A 64 -1.20 26.17 9.89
#